data_AF-A0A2S6PJ61-F1
#
_entry.id   AF-A0A2S6PJ61-F1
#
_cell.length_a   1.000
_cell.length_b   1.000
_cell.length_c   1.000
_cell.angle_alpha   90.00
_cell.angle_beta   90.00
_cell.angle_gamma   90.00
#
_symmetry.space_group_name_H-M   'P 1'
#
loop_
_entity.id
_entity.type
_entity.pdbx_description
1 polymer ?
#
loop_
_entity_poly.entity_id
_entity_poly.type
_entity_poly.pdbx_seq_one_letter_code
_entity_poly.pdbx_strand_id
1 'polypeptide(L)'
;MFFGVTSRSARGISAAVALLAIGAVGCADAIDSAKAGAKKAMRQRSVFSLTPGDCYNPNSGATASQEFSVEIVPCEEAHKGQVVGEFTIEGESAYPGDDGATKIADKQCPVNSFIADTWAVPAGVGLFYYYPTSDTWKTGDRAVSCTYAKESGTFTGSLENKSLSADQLAYLKGSNAVYEALWNNQPEADQIEDDLAGYKEQAEAVSTALNAHVAGLKSMEQPETAKLRKRLEETAGAWEEAASAGSIDDFYIAYDLAFTGIDPNQTVAAREELKLATTVPADDAEVWAD
;
A
#
# COMPACT_ATOMS: atom_id res chain seq x y z
N MET A 1 40.44 55.53 56.38
CA MET A 1 39.82 55.69 57.71
C MET A 1 39.08 54.38 57.98
N PHE A 2 39.71 53.46 58.72
CA PHE A 2 39.58 53.24 60.17
C PHE A 2 38.28 52.49 60.55
N PHE A 3 38.49 51.25 61.02
CA PHE A 3 37.74 50.44 62.01
C PHE A 3 36.23 50.18 61.78
N GLY A 4 35.65 49.03 62.12
CA GLY A 4 36.12 47.86 62.86
C GLY A 4 34.92 47.18 63.54
N VAL A 5 35.13 45.89 63.86
CA VAL A 5 34.58 45.14 65.00
C VAL A 5 33.17 44.52 64.93
N THR A 6 33.24 43.22 65.19
CA THR A 6 32.30 42.13 65.50
C THR A 6 31.27 42.34 66.62
N SER A 7 30.12 41.64 66.56
CA SER A 7 29.79 40.50 67.45
C SER A 7 28.29 40.08 67.45
N ARG A 8 28.08 38.80 67.80
CA ARG A 8 26.84 37.96 67.87
C ARG A 8 25.92 38.40 69.05
N SER A 9 24.64 38.03 69.22
CA SER A 9 23.97 36.74 69.02
C SER A 9 22.42 36.78 69.12
N ALA A 10 21.80 35.86 68.38
CA ALA A 10 20.65 34.99 68.72
C ALA A 10 19.29 35.59 69.13
N ARG A 11 18.29 35.42 68.24
CA ARG A 11 17.10 34.54 68.40
C ARG A 11 16.05 34.90 67.34
N GLY A 12 15.47 33.89 66.67
CA GLY A 12 14.16 34.04 66.02
C GLY A 12 14.00 33.45 64.63
N ILE A 13 13.87 32.13 64.56
CA ILE A 13 12.82 31.38 63.83
C ILE A 13 12.54 31.78 62.36
N SER A 14 12.95 30.85 61.48
CA SER A 14 12.30 30.40 60.23
C SER A 14 12.10 31.38 59.07
N ALA A 15 12.92 31.22 58.02
CA ALA A 15 12.44 31.15 56.64
C ALA A 15 13.55 30.62 55.71
N ALA A 16 13.14 29.75 54.78
CA ALA A 16 13.84 29.33 53.56
C ALA A 16 15.03 28.34 53.70
N VAL A 17 14.71 27.08 54.04
CA VAL A 17 15.28 25.95 53.28
C VAL A 17 14.28 25.62 52.19
N ALA A 18 14.49 26.16 50.98
CA ALA A 18 13.83 25.71 49.76
C ALA A 18 14.57 26.25 48.53
N LEU A 19 15.80 25.79 48.31
CA LEU A 19 16.46 25.93 47.01
C LEU A 19 17.08 24.58 46.64
N LEU A 20 16.74 24.11 45.44
CA LEU A 20 17.14 22.86 44.77
C LEU A 20 16.22 21.63 44.98
N ALA A 21 14.99 21.69 44.49
CA ALA A 21 14.23 20.48 44.13
C ALA A 21 13.15 20.69 43.03
N ILE A 22 13.22 21.75 42.22
CA ILE A 22 12.29 21.96 41.10
C ILE A 22 13.13 22.37 39.88
N GLY A 23 13.49 21.39 39.05
CA GLY A 23 14.31 21.62 37.84
C GLY A 23 14.78 20.32 37.17
N ALA A 24 14.84 19.21 37.90
CA ALA A 24 15.24 17.92 37.34
C ALA A 24 14.20 17.33 36.38
N VAL A 25 12.90 17.57 36.61
CA VAL A 25 11.82 17.02 35.75
C VAL A 25 11.81 17.70 34.37
N GLY A 26 11.84 19.03 34.32
CA GLY A 26 11.83 19.77 33.04
C GLY A 26 13.11 19.63 32.21
N CYS A 27 14.27 19.33 32.83
CA CYS A 27 15.49 19.05 32.09
C CYS A 27 15.47 17.66 31.43
N ALA A 28 14.82 16.67 32.05
CA ALA A 28 14.70 15.34 31.47
C ALA A 28 13.87 15.37 30.19
N ASP A 29 12.69 16.00 30.22
CA ASP A 29 11.82 16.14 29.05
C ASP A 29 12.48 16.92 27.90
N ALA A 30 13.25 17.98 28.23
CA ALA A 30 14.00 18.76 27.25
C ALA A 30 15.15 17.95 26.63
N ILE A 31 15.86 17.15 27.42
CA ILE A 31 16.92 16.27 26.94
C ILE A 31 16.35 15.16 26.05
N ASP A 32 15.21 14.58 26.42
CA ASP A 32 14.58 13.51 25.64
C ASP A 32 13.99 14.05 24.34
N SER A 33 13.39 15.25 24.36
CA SER A 33 12.96 15.96 23.16
C SER A 33 14.14 16.29 22.24
N ALA A 34 15.27 16.75 22.79
CA ALA A 34 16.48 17.04 22.02
C ALA A 34 17.08 15.77 21.39
N LYS A 35 17.10 14.65 22.13
CA LYS A 35 17.53 13.34 21.61
C LYS A 35 16.60 12.83 20.51
N ALA A 36 15.29 12.97 20.69
CA ALA A 36 14.31 12.59 19.67
C ALA A 36 14.49 13.43 18.38
N GLY A 37 14.68 14.75 18.52
CA GLY A 37 14.97 15.64 17.40
C GLY A 37 16.27 15.28 16.67
N ALA A 38 17.34 15.00 17.42
CA ALA A 38 18.61 14.55 16.83
C ALA A 38 18.48 13.21 16.10
N LYS A 39 17.77 12.24 16.70
CA LYS A 39 17.48 10.92 16.10
C LYS A 39 16.69 11.08 14.79
N LYS A 40 15.65 11.91 14.79
CA LYS A 40 14.84 12.21 13.59
C LYS A 40 15.67 12.87 12.50
N ALA A 41 16.54 13.83 12.85
CA ALA A 41 17.42 14.51 11.90
C ALA A 41 18.41 13.53 11.23
N MET A 42 18.98 12.59 12.00
CA MET A 42 19.90 11.58 11.48
C MET A 42 19.22 10.54 10.56
N ARG A 43 17.92 10.34 10.76
CA ARG A 43 17.05 9.43 9.99
C ARG A 43 16.48 10.06 8.72
N GLN A 44 16.74 11.35 8.45
CA GLN A 44 16.26 11.97 7.22
C GLN A 44 16.98 11.37 6.01
N ARG A 45 16.18 11.00 5.01
CA ARG A 45 16.64 10.59 3.68
C ARG A 45 15.86 11.33 2.63
N SER A 46 16.50 11.59 1.50
CA SER A 46 15.81 12.18 0.37
C SER A 46 14.81 11.19 -0.20
N VAL A 47 13.65 11.67 -0.63
CA VAL A 47 12.65 10.82 -1.33
C VAL A 47 13.23 10.16 -2.58
N PHE A 48 14.23 10.77 -3.21
CA PHE A 48 14.92 10.25 -4.41
C PHE A 48 16.00 9.20 -4.10
N SER A 49 16.24 8.92 -2.82
CA SER A 49 17.21 7.91 -2.36
C SER A 49 16.53 6.75 -1.62
N LEU A 50 15.21 6.69 -1.69
CA LEU A 50 14.40 5.64 -1.10
C LEU A 50 14.57 4.37 -1.90
N THR A 51 14.67 3.25 -1.19
CA THR A 51 14.82 1.91 -1.78
C THR A 51 13.68 1.00 -1.33
N PRO A 52 13.28 0.01 -2.14
CA PRO A 52 12.27 -0.97 -1.74
C PRO A 52 12.59 -1.60 -0.38
N GLY A 53 11.60 -1.62 0.52
CA GLY A 53 11.74 -2.03 1.91
C GLY A 53 11.82 -0.88 2.91
N ASP A 54 12.17 0.33 2.49
CA ASP A 54 12.28 1.48 3.40
C ASP A 54 10.92 1.88 3.97
N CYS A 55 10.77 1.75 5.29
CA CYS A 55 9.63 2.25 6.04
C CYS A 55 9.89 3.69 6.51
N TYR A 56 8.91 4.57 6.32
CA TYR A 56 9.12 6.00 6.50
C TYR A 56 7.92 6.77 7.08
N ASN A 57 8.24 7.93 7.65
CA ASN A 57 7.30 8.95 8.06
C ASN A 57 7.58 10.26 7.29
N PRO A 58 6.63 10.76 6.49
CA PRO A 58 6.77 12.03 5.80
C PRO A 58 6.72 13.21 6.78
N ASN A 59 7.36 14.32 6.46
CA ASN A 59 7.40 15.49 7.33
C ASN A 59 6.16 16.39 7.18
N SER A 60 5.57 16.41 5.99
CA SER A 60 4.44 17.27 5.62
C SER A 60 3.14 16.51 5.37
N GLY A 61 3.20 15.18 5.20
CA GLY A 61 2.04 14.31 4.99
C GLY A 61 2.33 13.21 3.94
N ALA A 62 1.59 12.10 3.96
CA ALA A 62 1.83 10.98 3.03
C ALA A 62 1.51 11.31 1.57
N THR A 63 0.62 12.27 1.34
CA THR A 63 0.14 12.70 0.02
C THR A 63 0.83 13.95 -0.52
N ALA A 64 1.84 14.47 0.20
CA ALA A 64 2.53 15.69 -0.20
C ALA A 64 3.52 15.41 -1.34
N SER A 65 3.17 15.79 -2.56
CA SER A 65 4.02 15.67 -3.76
C SER A 65 5.29 16.52 -3.74
N GLN A 66 5.41 17.44 -2.77
CA GLN A 66 6.56 18.35 -2.61
C GLN A 66 7.50 17.94 -1.46
N GLU A 67 7.35 16.73 -0.92
CA GLU A 67 8.22 16.23 0.13
C GLU A 67 9.62 15.93 -0.44
N PHE A 68 10.66 16.64 0.03
CA PHE A 68 12.05 16.42 -0.43
C PHE A 68 12.78 15.36 0.38
N SER A 69 12.32 15.12 1.62
CA SER A 69 12.93 14.16 2.53
C SER A 69 11.90 13.57 3.48
N VAL A 70 12.13 12.34 3.90
CA VAL A 70 11.31 11.62 4.87
C VAL A 70 12.15 11.09 6.01
N GLU A 71 11.54 10.83 7.16
CA GLU A 71 12.18 10.11 8.25
C GLU A 71 12.12 8.60 8.01
N ILE A 72 13.26 7.95 7.84
CA ILE A 72 13.34 6.48 7.76
C ILE A 72 13.29 5.88 9.16
N VAL A 73 12.43 4.89 9.35
CA VAL A 73 12.25 4.18 10.61
C VAL A 73 12.26 2.66 10.38
N PRO A 74 12.65 1.85 11.37
CA PRO A 74 12.41 0.42 11.33
C PRO A 74 10.93 0.13 11.10
N CYS A 75 10.60 -0.88 10.29
CA CYS A 75 9.20 -1.21 9.99
C CYS A 75 8.42 -1.67 11.23
N GLU A 76 9.10 -2.15 12.28
CA GLU A 76 8.49 -2.48 13.57
C GLU A 76 8.07 -1.24 14.37
N GLU A 77 8.65 -0.07 14.07
CA GLU A 77 8.18 1.22 14.59
C GLU A 77 6.96 1.70 13.77
N ALA A 78 6.10 2.51 14.39
CA ALA A 78 4.95 3.10 13.71
C ALA A 78 5.41 3.99 12.54
N HIS A 79 4.91 3.69 11.33
CA HIS A 79 5.24 4.40 10.12
C HIS A 79 4.01 4.66 9.25
N LYS A 80 4.13 5.60 8.33
CA LYS A 80 3.04 5.99 7.43
C LYS A 80 3.12 5.32 6.08
N GLY A 81 4.31 4.95 5.62
CA GLY A 81 4.45 4.28 4.33
C GLY A 81 5.68 3.40 4.25
N GLN A 82 5.66 2.53 3.25
CA GLN A 82 6.77 1.68 2.88
C GLN A 82 6.98 1.74 1.38
N VAL A 83 8.23 1.85 0.96
CA VAL A 83 8.61 1.81 -0.47
C VAL A 83 8.54 0.36 -0.94
N VAL A 84 7.79 0.10 -2.00
CA VAL A 84 7.54 -1.24 -2.54
C VAL A 84 8.22 -1.48 -3.88
N GLY A 85 8.64 -0.39 -4.55
CA GLY A 85 9.28 -0.46 -5.84
C GLY A 85 9.95 0.86 -6.20
N GLU A 86 10.86 0.79 -7.16
CA GLU A 86 11.49 1.96 -7.75
C GLU A 86 11.73 1.71 -9.24
N PHE A 87 11.67 2.77 -10.03
CA PHE A 87 12.10 2.73 -11.43
C PHE A 87 12.57 4.11 -11.89
N THR A 88 13.11 4.17 -13.10
CA THR A 88 13.55 5.42 -13.74
C THR A 88 12.66 5.71 -14.93
N ILE A 89 12.16 6.95 -15.06
CA ILE A 89 11.44 7.38 -16.26
C ILE A 89 12.45 7.47 -17.42
N GLU A 90 12.29 6.56 -18.38
CA GLU A 90 13.09 6.49 -19.60
C GLU A 90 12.32 7.02 -20.82
N GLY A 91 13.03 7.34 -21.91
CA GLY A 91 12.43 7.75 -23.19
C GLY A 91 12.00 9.22 -23.29
N GLU A 92 11.93 9.93 -22.16
CA GLU A 92 11.54 11.34 -22.11
C GLU A 92 12.77 12.27 -22.11
N SER A 93 12.83 13.20 -23.07
CA SER A 93 13.92 14.19 -23.17
C SER A 93 13.70 15.44 -22.30
N ALA A 94 12.44 15.74 -22.00
CA ALA A 94 12.00 16.82 -21.11
C ALA A 94 11.05 16.25 -20.05
N TYR A 95 10.81 17.01 -18.98
CA TYR A 95 9.86 16.59 -17.95
C TYR A 95 8.47 16.42 -18.58
N PRO A 96 7.81 15.25 -18.44
CA PRO A 96 6.51 14.99 -19.08
C PRO A 96 5.34 15.76 -18.45
N GLY A 97 5.60 16.57 -17.41
CA GLY A 97 4.57 17.20 -16.60
C GLY A 97 4.06 16.26 -15.50
N ASP A 98 3.37 16.82 -14.51
CA ASP A 98 2.85 16.07 -13.36
C ASP A 98 1.89 14.96 -13.84
N ASP A 99 0.93 15.28 -14.71
CA ASP A 99 -0.02 14.32 -15.28
C ASP A 99 0.67 13.18 -16.04
N GLY A 100 1.72 13.50 -16.80
CA GLY A 100 2.48 12.51 -17.56
C GLY A 100 3.28 11.60 -16.64
N ALA A 101 3.95 12.17 -15.63
CA ALA A 101 4.70 11.41 -14.63
C ALA A 101 3.77 10.48 -13.81
N THR A 102 2.60 10.96 -13.39
CA THR A 102 1.60 10.15 -12.69
C THR A 102 1.12 8.99 -13.55
N LYS A 103 0.73 9.22 -14.82
CA LYS A 103 0.33 8.13 -15.73
C LYS A 103 1.42 7.07 -15.92
N ILE A 104 2.68 7.49 -15.97
CA ILE A 104 3.82 6.57 -16.06
C ILE A 104 3.96 5.77 -14.76
N ALA A 105 3.83 6.41 -13.59
CA ALA A 105 3.88 5.77 -12.28
C ALA A 105 2.73 4.77 -12.10
N ASP A 106 1.49 5.15 -12.39
CA ASP A 106 0.32 4.27 -12.31
C ASP A 106 0.49 3.01 -13.15
N LYS A 107 1.10 3.15 -14.33
CA LYS A 107 1.35 2.01 -15.22
C LYS A 107 2.49 1.11 -14.74
N GLN A 108 3.54 1.68 -14.15
CA GLN A 108 4.79 0.96 -13.93
C GLN A 108 5.02 0.53 -12.48
N CYS A 109 4.33 1.11 -11.51
CA CYS A 109 4.56 0.79 -10.11
C CYS A 109 4.07 -0.62 -9.77
N PRO A 110 5.00 -1.57 -9.53
CA PRO A 110 4.63 -2.96 -9.36
C PRO A 110 4.25 -3.20 -7.90
N VAL A 111 2.99 -3.57 -7.66
CA VAL A 111 2.53 -3.96 -6.32
C VAL A 111 2.93 -5.40 -6.00
N ASN A 112 2.75 -6.29 -6.97
CA ASN A 112 2.65 -7.73 -6.72
C ASN A 112 3.98 -8.44 -6.43
N SER A 113 5.11 -7.89 -6.88
CA SER A 113 6.43 -8.48 -6.60
C SER A 113 6.87 -8.27 -5.15
N PHE A 114 6.44 -7.18 -4.53
CA PHE A 114 6.76 -6.85 -3.14
C PHE A 114 5.66 -7.30 -2.18
N ILE A 115 4.40 -7.15 -2.59
CA ILE A 115 3.19 -7.53 -1.85
C ILE A 115 2.41 -8.54 -2.69
N ALA A 116 2.66 -9.83 -2.50
CA ALA A 116 1.95 -10.89 -3.21
C ALA A 116 0.54 -11.10 -2.65
N ASP A 117 0.37 -10.98 -1.33
CA ASP A 117 -0.94 -11.05 -0.68
C ASP A 117 -1.50 -9.65 -0.43
N THR A 118 -2.23 -9.12 -1.41
CA THR A 118 -2.81 -7.76 -1.35
C THR A 118 -3.85 -7.61 -0.23
N TRP A 119 -4.49 -8.69 0.21
CA TRP A 119 -5.42 -8.67 1.34
C TRP A 119 -4.72 -8.54 2.70
N ALA A 120 -3.40 -8.77 2.75
CA ALA A 120 -2.60 -8.54 3.95
C ALA A 120 -2.25 -7.05 4.13
N VAL A 121 -2.53 -6.19 3.14
CA VAL A 121 -2.34 -4.75 3.24
C VAL A 121 -3.31 -4.17 4.28
N PRO A 122 -2.82 -3.45 5.31
CA PRO A 122 -3.68 -2.88 6.33
C PRO A 122 -4.70 -1.88 5.76
N ALA A 123 -5.90 -1.86 6.32
CA ALA A 123 -6.96 -0.95 5.89
C ALA A 123 -6.51 0.53 5.84
N GLY A 124 -6.81 1.19 4.72
CA GLY A 124 -6.45 2.58 4.43
C GLY A 124 -5.01 2.79 3.97
N VAL A 125 -4.21 1.72 3.81
CA VAL A 125 -2.91 1.80 3.15
C VAL A 125 -3.13 1.59 1.65
N GLY A 126 -2.80 2.60 0.85
CA GLY A 126 -2.96 2.59 -0.60
C GLY A 126 -1.68 2.95 -1.32
N LEU A 127 -1.69 2.83 -2.64
CA LEU A 127 -0.56 3.13 -3.50
C LEU A 127 -0.39 4.66 -3.69
N PHE A 128 0.83 5.13 -3.47
CA PHE A 128 1.29 6.51 -3.66
C PHE A 128 2.67 6.49 -4.32
N TYR A 129 3.07 7.62 -4.91
CA TYR A 129 4.36 7.71 -5.59
C TYR A 129 5.05 9.03 -5.29
N TYR A 130 6.37 8.95 -5.15
CA TYR A 130 7.24 10.11 -5.35
C TYR A 130 7.78 10.04 -6.78
N TYR A 131 7.66 11.13 -7.52
CA TYR A 131 8.16 11.26 -8.88
C TYR A 131 8.91 12.59 -9.05
N PRO A 132 9.73 12.74 -10.10
CA PRO A 132 10.53 13.94 -10.28
C PRO A 132 9.65 15.17 -10.50
N THR A 133 10.16 16.35 -10.12
CA THR A 133 9.54 17.63 -10.48
C THR A 133 10.24 18.22 -11.71
N SER A 134 9.65 19.26 -12.32
CA SER A 134 10.34 20.01 -13.38
C SER A 134 11.74 20.50 -12.97
N ASP A 135 11.94 20.86 -11.71
CA ASP A 135 13.22 21.36 -11.21
C ASP A 135 14.23 20.25 -10.94
N THR A 136 13.83 19.14 -10.29
CA THR A 136 14.75 18.00 -10.08
C THR A 136 15.11 17.33 -11.41
N TRP A 137 14.19 17.32 -12.38
CA TRP A 137 14.44 16.82 -13.74
C TRP A 137 15.57 17.58 -14.44
N LYS A 138 15.67 18.91 -14.28
CA LYS A 138 16.77 19.71 -14.85
C LYS A 138 18.14 19.31 -14.28
N THR A 139 18.16 18.75 -13.08
CA THR A 139 19.38 18.24 -12.43
C THR A 139 19.65 16.76 -12.68
N GLY A 140 18.84 16.11 -13.53
CA GLY A 140 19.03 14.71 -13.94
C GLY A 140 18.22 13.68 -13.15
N ASP A 141 17.37 14.12 -12.22
CA ASP A 141 16.48 13.21 -11.49
C ASP A 141 15.39 12.65 -12.41
N ARG A 142 15.25 11.33 -12.38
CA ARG A 142 14.32 10.54 -13.19
C ARG A 142 13.66 9.45 -12.34
N ALA A 143 13.96 9.39 -11.04
CA ALA A 143 13.56 8.29 -10.19
C ALA A 143 12.09 8.43 -9.77
N VAL A 144 11.37 7.32 -9.80
CA VAL A 144 10.05 7.16 -9.22
C VAL A 144 10.14 6.12 -8.11
N SER A 145 9.66 6.48 -6.92
CA SER A 145 9.52 5.55 -5.79
C SER A 145 8.04 5.23 -5.61
N CYS A 146 7.71 3.95 -5.76
CA CYS A 146 6.38 3.41 -5.52
C CYS A 146 6.23 3.07 -4.05
N THR A 147 5.18 3.55 -3.40
CA THR A 147 5.02 3.45 -1.95
C THR A 147 3.62 3.01 -1.60
N TYR A 148 3.48 2.16 -0.59
CA TYR A 148 2.19 1.92 0.05
C TYR A 148 2.15 2.73 1.34
N ALA A 149 1.21 3.67 1.43
CA ALA A 149 1.14 4.61 2.53
C ALA A 149 -0.29 4.86 3.00
N LYS A 150 -0.41 5.38 4.23
CA LYS A 150 -1.67 5.74 4.87
C LYS A 150 -1.79 7.26 4.93
N GLU A 151 -2.91 7.80 4.46
CA GLU A 151 -3.16 9.25 4.52
C GLU A 151 -3.19 9.75 5.98
N SER A 152 -3.88 9.01 6.85
CA SER A 152 -4.06 9.34 8.27
C SER A 152 -3.74 8.17 9.20
N GLY A 153 -3.09 8.46 10.33
CA GLY A 153 -2.59 7.43 11.24
C GLY A 153 -1.28 6.80 10.77
N THR A 154 -0.97 5.62 11.34
CA THR A 154 0.25 4.84 11.08
C THR A 154 -0.05 3.35 11.13
N PHE A 155 0.82 2.52 10.59
CA PHE A 155 0.84 1.06 10.76
C PHE A 155 2.22 0.57 11.21
N THR A 156 2.33 -0.71 11.53
CA THR A 156 3.58 -1.38 11.93
C THR A 156 3.72 -2.71 11.18
N GLY A 157 4.96 -3.18 11.05
CA GLY A 157 5.31 -4.36 10.27
C GLY A 157 5.62 -4.01 8.81
N SER A 158 6.41 -4.87 8.16
CA SER A 158 6.69 -4.79 6.73
C SER A 158 5.55 -5.39 5.92
N LEU A 159 5.23 -4.76 4.79
CA LEU A 159 4.37 -5.26 3.71
C LEU A 159 5.11 -6.24 2.79
N GLU A 160 6.42 -6.37 2.94
CA GLU A 160 7.24 -7.29 2.16
C GLU A 160 6.72 -8.72 2.28
N ASN A 161 6.73 -9.41 1.15
CA ASN A 161 6.42 -10.82 1.05
C ASN A 161 7.12 -11.64 2.14
N LYS A 162 6.29 -12.32 2.93
CA LYS A 162 6.76 -13.39 3.81
C LYS A 162 7.19 -14.58 2.98
N SER A 163 7.88 -15.53 3.59
CA SER A 163 8.17 -16.81 2.94
C SER A 163 6.86 -17.54 2.64
N LEU A 164 6.44 -17.54 1.36
CA LEU A 164 5.26 -18.23 0.86
C LEU A 164 5.61 -19.63 0.36
N SER A 165 4.70 -20.59 0.51
CA SER A 165 4.80 -21.89 -0.14
C SER A 165 4.56 -21.77 -1.66
N ALA A 166 4.94 -22.80 -2.41
CA ALA A 166 4.64 -22.85 -3.85
C ALA A 166 3.13 -22.76 -4.12
N ASP A 167 2.32 -23.40 -3.28
CA ASP A 167 0.86 -23.37 -3.41
C ASP A 167 0.29 -21.97 -3.12
N GLN A 168 0.76 -21.31 -2.06
CA GLN A 168 0.35 -19.93 -1.75
C GLN A 168 0.72 -18.97 -2.88
N LEU A 169 1.93 -19.10 -3.43
CA LEU A 169 2.37 -18.25 -4.55
C LEU A 169 1.55 -18.51 -5.83
N ALA A 170 1.26 -19.77 -6.14
CA ALA A 170 0.45 -20.14 -7.30
C ALA A 170 -0.99 -19.63 -7.17
N TYR A 171 -1.56 -19.74 -5.97
CA TYR A 171 -2.87 -19.17 -5.66
C TYR A 171 -2.89 -17.66 -5.85
N LEU A 172 -2.00 -16.93 -5.16
CA LEU A 172 -1.96 -15.46 -5.19
C LEU A 172 -1.67 -14.92 -6.59
N LYS A 173 -0.76 -15.55 -7.33
CA LYS A 173 -0.47 -15.17 -8.72
C LYS A 173 -1.71 -15.26 -9.60
N GLY A 174 -2.47 -16.35 -9.48
CA GLY A 174 -3.68 -16.54 -10.29
C GLY A 174 -4.81 -15.60 -9.87
N SER A 175 -5.06 -15.45 -8.56
CA SER A 175 -6.11 -14.54 -8.07
C SER A 175 -5.82 -13.07 -8.43
N ASN A 176 -4.57 -12.62 -8.28
CA ASN A 176 -4.20 -11.25 -8.63
C ASN A 176 -4.29 -11.02 -10.15
N ALA A 177 -3.93 -12.01 -10.97
CA ALA A 177 -4.08 -11.90 -12.43
C ALA A 177 -5.54 -11.79 -12.87
N VAL A 178 -6.48 -12.44 -12.18
CA VAL A 178 -7.93 -12.29 -12.45
C VAL A 178 -8.39 -10.87 -12.11
N TYR A 179 -7.98 -10.35 -10.95
CA TYR A 179 -8.28 -8.97 -10.54
C TYR A 179 -7.71 -7.95 -11.54
N GLU A 180 -6.44 -8.10 -11.92
CA GLU A 180 -5.79 -7.24 -12.93
C GLU A 180 -6.49 -7.33 -14.29
N ALA A 181 -6.89 -8.53 -14.72
CA ALA A 181 -7.60 -8.71 -15.98
C ALA A 181 -8.95 -7.99 -15.97
N LEU A 182 -9.68 -7.99 -14.85
CA LEU A 182 -10.93 -7.25 -14.71
C LEU A 182 -10.67 -5.73 -14.82
N TRP A 183 -9.84 -5.18 -13.95
CA TRP A 183 -9.71 -3.72 -13.83
C TRP A 183 -8.90 -3.06 -14.96
N ASN A 184 -7.86 -3.72 -15.47
CA ASN A 184 -7.05 -3.15 -16.56
C ASN A 184 -7.78 -3.19 -17.91
N ASN A 185 -8.83 -4.00 -18.05
CA ASN A 185 -9.65 -4.07 -19.25
C ASN A 185 -11.06 -3.51 -19.03
N GLN A 186 -11.29 -2.79 -17.93
CA GLN A 186 -12.57 -2.11 -17.69
C GLN A 186 -12.79 -1.05 -18.80
N PRO A 187 -13.91 -1.12 -19.54
CA PRO A 187 -14.24 -0.10 -20.53
C PRO A 187 -14.43 1.29 -19.91
N GLU A 188 -14.10 2.35 -20.66
CA GLU A 188 -14.36 3.74 -20.22
C GLU A 188 -15.86 4.06 -20.21
N ALA A 189 -16.66 3.35 -21.00
CA ALA A 189 -18.11 3.50 -21.02
C ALA A 189 -18.73 2.78 -19.81
N ASP A 190 -19.55 3.49 -19.05
CA ASP A 190 -20.20 2.95 -17.84
C ASP A 190 -21.36 1.97 -18.16
N GLN A 191 -21.84 1.96 -19.40
CA GLN A 191 -22.98 1.14 -19.84
C GLN A 191 -22.53 0.15 -20.92
N ILE A 192 -22.98 -1.10 -20.81
CA ILE A 192 -22.64 -2.18 -21.76
C ILE A 192 -23.19 -1.86 -23.15
N GLU A 193 -24.33 -1.17 -23.25
CA GLU A 193 -24.94 -0.74 -24.51
C GLU A 193 -24.05 0.22 -25.30
N ASP A 194 -23.27 1.04 -24.59
CA ASP A 194 -22.44 2.07 -25.17
C ASP A 194 -21.11 1.51 -25.69
N ASP A 195 -20.62 0.38 -25.14
CA ASP A 195 -19.40 -0.30 -25.59
C ASP A 195 -19.40 -1.84 -25.38
N LEU A 196 -20.36 -2.54 -26.00
CA LEU A 196 -20.41 -4.00 -25.92
C LEU A 196 -19.09 -4.66 -26.40
N ALA A 197 -18.38 -4.04 -27.35
CA ALA A 197 -17.12 -4.59 -27.85
C ALA A 197 -16.02 -4.58 -26.77
N GLY A 198 -15.85 -3.47 -26.06
CA GLY A 198 -14.90 -3.36 -24.94
C GLY A 198 -15.24 -4.30 -23.80
N TYR A 199 -16.51 -4.42 -23.43
CA TYR A 199 -16.94 -5.36 -22.39
C TYR A 199 -16.70 -6.84 -22.78
N LYS A 200 -16.79 -7.18 -24.06
CA LYS A 200 -16.43 -8.53 -24.56
C LYS A 200 -14.92 -8.77 -24.53
N GLU A 201 -14.11 -7.76 -24.82
CA GLU A 201 -12.65 -7.83 -24.69
C GLU A 201 -12.23 -8.02 -23.23
N GLN A 202 -12.84 -7.30 -22.30
CA GLN A 202 -12.68 -7.53 -20.86
C GLN A 202 -13.03 -8.98 -20.50
N ALA A 203 -14.16 -9.47 -20.98
CA ALA A 203 -14.62 -10.81 -20.67
C ALA A 203 -13.64 -11.91 -21.14
N GLU A 204 -13.06 -11.74 -22.33
CA GLU A 204 -12.03 -12.64 -22.86
C GLU A 204 -10.76 -12.62 -22.00
N ALA A 205 -10.32 -11.44 -21.56
CA ALA A 205 -9.17 -11.29 -20.69
C ALA A 205 -9.39 -11.97 -19.32
N VAL A 206 -10.55 -11.74 -18.68
CA VAL A 206 -10.88 -12.36 -17.39
C VAL A 206 -11.01 -13.88 -17.50
N SER A 207 -11.68 -14.39 -18.54
CA SER A 207 -11.75 -15.83 -18.80
C SER A 207 -10.34 -16.45 -18.93
N THR A 208 -9.46 -15.81 -19.70
CA THR A 208 -8.08 -16.28 -19.88
C THR A 208 -7.33 -16.36 -18.54
N ALA A 209 -7.47 -15.33 -17.70
CA ALA A 209 -6.86 -15.29 -16.38
C ALA A 209 -7.44 -16.36 -15.43
N LEU A 210 -8.77 -16.56 -15.45
CA LEU A 210 -9.45 -17.59 -14.66
C LEU A 210 -9.00 -18.99 -15.05
N ASN A 211 -8.93 -19.29 -16.34
CA ASN A 211 -8.45 -20.57 -16.85
C ASN A 211 -6.99 -20.83 -16.41
N ALA A 212 -6.14 -19.81 -16.43
CA ALA A 212 -4.78 -19.91 -15.91
C ALA A 212 -4.74 -20.12 -14.38
N HIS A 213 -5.61 -19.44 -13.62
CA HIS A 213 -5.72 -19.62 -12.18
C HIS A 213 -6.17 -21.03 -11.82
N VAL A 214 -7.25 -21.53 -12.43
CA VAL A 214 -7.77 -22.90 -12.30
C VAL A 214 -6.67 -23.93 -12.58
N ALA A 215 -5.91 -23.75 -13.66
CA ALA A 215 -4.80 -24.64 -14.00
C ALA A 215 -3.70 -24.64 -12.93
N GLY A 216 -3.39 -23.47 -12.36
CA GLY A 216 -2.45 -23.32 -11.25
C GLY A 216 -2.91 -24.00 -9.96
N LEU A 217 -4.22 -24.08 -9.72
CA LEU A 217 -4.80 -24.75 -8.56
C LEU A 217 -4.90 -26.28 -8.70
N LYS A 218 -4.60 -26.86 -9.87
CA LYS A 218 -4.90 -28.26 -10.19
C LYS A 218 -4.22 -29.29 -9.26
N SER A 219 -3.05 -28.98 -8.71
CA SER A 219 -2.36 -29.88 -7.77
C SER A 219 -2.80 -29.73 -6.32
N MET A 220 -3.64 -28.73 -6.03
CA MET A 220 -4.11 -28.41 -4.68
C MET A 220 -5.40 -29.18 -4.41
N GLU A 221 -5.28 -30.31 -3.72
CA GLU A 221 -6.39 -31.25 -3.47
C GLU A 221 -7.07 -31.02 -2.12
N GLN A 222 -6.73 -29.95 -1.42
CA GLN A 222 -7.37 -29.58 -0.17
C GLN A 222 -8.87 -29.23 -0.43
N PRO A 223 -9.80 -29.62 0.46
CA PRO A 223 -11.24 -29.55 0.19
C PRO A 223 -11.78 -28.19 -0.25
N GLU A 224 -11.42 -27.09 0.43
CA GLU A 224 -11.97 -25.77 0.09
C GLU A 224 -11.31 -25.22 -1.18
N THR A 225 -10.02 -25.50 -1.39
CA THR A 225 -9.31 -25.13 -2.62
C THR A 225 -9.83 -25.88 -3.84
N ALA A 226 -10.11 -27.18 -3.72
CA ALA A 226 -10.71 -27.99 -4.79
C ALA A 226 -12.14 -27.53 -5.12
N LYS A 227 -12.93 -27.16 -4.10
CA LYS A 227 -14.27 -26.59 -4.25
C LYS A 227 -14.22 -25.23 -4.97
N LEU A 228 -13.29 -24.34 -4.57
CA LEU A 228 -13.07 -23.06 -5.24
C LEU A 228 -12.66 -23.28 -6.70
N ARG A 229 -11.71 -24.17 -6.99
CA ARG A 229 -11.29 -24.49 -8.36
C ARG A 229 -12.47 -24.86 -9.25
N LYS A 230 -13.37 -25.73 -8.77
CA LYS A 230 -14.57 -26.12 -9.54
C LYS A 230 -15.50 -24.94 -9.80
N ARG A 231 -15.71 -24.06 -8.81
CA ARG A 231 -16.50 -22.83 -9.00
C ARG A 231 -15.85 -21.92 -10.06
N LEU A 232 -14.53 -21.75 -10.00
CA LEU A 232 -13.80 -20.91 -10.93
C LEU A 232 -13.79 -21.49 -12.36
N GLU A 233 -13.83 -22.83 -12.52
CA GLU A 233 -14.06 -23.48 -13.82
C GLU A 233 -15.43 -23.11 -14.41
N GLU A 234 -16.49 -23.16 -13.62
CA GLU A 234 -17.84 -22.74 -14.04
C GLU A 234 -17.88 -21.23 -14.36
N THR A 235 -17.19 -20.42 -13.55
CA THR A 235 -17.08 -18.96 -13.72
C THR A 235 -16.31 -18.60 -14.99
N ALA A 236 -15.22 -19.31 -15.30
CA ALA A 236 -14.46 -19.12 -16.54
C ALA A 236 -15.35 -19.36 -17.77
N GLY A 237 -16.19 -20.41 -17.73
CA GLY A 237 -17.16 -20.69 -18.78
C GLY A 237 -18.17 -19.55 -18.98
N ALA A 238 -18.70 -18.97 -17.90
CA ALA A 238 -19.60 -17.81 -17.98
C ALA A 238 -18.91 -16.58 -18.60
N TRP A 239 -17.64 -16.32 -18.27
CA TRP A 239 -16.85 -15.27 -18.92
C TRP A 239 -16.59 -15.56 -20.41
N GLU A 240 -16.38 -16.81 -20.82
CA GLU A 240 -16.28 -17.20 -22.24
C GLU A 240 -17.60 -16.99 -23.00
N GLU A 241 -18.74 -17.30 -22.36
CA GLU A 241 -20.06 -17.03 -22.91
C GLU A 241 -20.31 -15.52 -23.08
N ALA A 242 -19.94 -14.70 -22.09
CA ALA A 242 -20.01 -13.25 -22.19
C ALA A 242 -19.12 -12.72 -23.33
N ALA A 243 -17.87 -13.17 -23.43
CA ALA A 243 -16.94 -12.79 -24.49
C ALA A 243 -17.45 -13.16 -25.90
N SER A 244 -18.25 -14.22 -26.03
CA SER A 244 -18.79 -14.69 -27.30
C SER A 244 -20.25 -14.29 -27.55
N ALA A 245 -20.87 -13.52 -26.64
CA ALA A 245 -22.27 -13.14 -26.69
C ALA A 245 -22.66 -12.49 -28.04
N GLY A 246 -23.79 -12.94 -28.60
CA GLY A 246 -24.31 -12.47 -29.90
C GLY A 246 -25.15 -11.20 -29.80
N SER A 247 -25.63 -10.86 -28.60
CA SER A 247 -26.46 -9.70 -28.32
C SER A 247 -26.13 -9.12 -26.93
N ILE A 248 -26.65 -7.93 -26.66
CA ILE A 248 -26.54 -7.27 -25.35
C ILE A 248 -27.27 -8.10 -24.28
N ASP A 249 -28.46 -8.63 -24.59
CA ASP A 249 -29.23 -9.47 -23.66
C ASP A 249 -28.47 -10.75 -23.28
N ASP A 250 -27.86 -11.42 -24.28
CA ASP A 250 -27.03 -12.60 -24.02
C ASP A 250 -25.79 -12.25 -23.17
N PHE A 251 -25.19 -11.08 -23.41
CA PHE A 251 -24.06 -10.59 -22.64
C PHE A 251 -24.44 -10.38 -21.18
N TYR A 252 -25.55 -9.68 -20.90
CA TYR A 252 -26.01 -9.44 -19.53
C TYR A 252 -26.24 -10.73 -18.75
N ILE A 253 -26.88 -11.72 -19.36
CA ILE A 253 -27.16 -13.01 -18.72
C ILE A 253 -25.84 -13.72 -18.34
N ALA A 254 -24.87 -13.76 -19.26
CA ALA A 254 -23.59 -14.39 -19.01
C ALA A 254 -22.74 -13.60 -18.01
N TYR A 255 -22.69 -12.27 -18.15
CA TYR A 255 -21.89 -11.37 -17.33
C TYR A 255 -22.35 -11.36 -15.87
N ASP A 256 -23.66 -11.38 -15.59
CA ASP A 256 -24.19 -11.44 -14.21
C ASP A 256 -23.68 -12.68 -13.45
N LEU A 257 -23.76 -13.85 -14.10
CA LEU A 257 -23.22 -15.10 -13.55
C LEU A 257 -21.70 -15.03 -13.40
N ALA A 258 -21.01 -14.51 -14.41
CA ALA A 258 -19.55 -14.41 -14.47
C ALA A 258 -18.99 -13.48 -13.39
N PHE A 259 -19.61 -12.32 -13.20
CA PHE A 259 -19.23 -11.30 -12.22
C PHE A 259 -19.51 -11.76 -10.78
N THR A 260 -20.65 -12.42 -10.55
CA THR A 260 -20.96 -13.05 -9.25
C THR A 260 -19.98 -14.18 -8.94
N GLY A 261 -19.51 -14.91 -9.96
CA GLY A 261 -18.59 -16.02 -9.78
C GLY A 261 -17.20 -15.63 -9.28
N ILE A 262 -16.80 -14.37 -9.44
CA ILE A 262 -15.53 -13.80 -8.96
C ILE A 262 -15.66 -13.02 -7.64
N ASP A 263 -16.81 -13.09 -6.96
CA ASP A 263 -17.01 -12.47 -5.63
C ASP A 263 -15.89 -12.91 -4.66
N PRO A 264 -15.13 -11.95 -4.09
CA PRO A 264 -13.99 -12.24 -3.22
C PRO A 264 -14.39 -13.04 -1.98
N ASN A 265 -15.62 -12.90 -1.47
CA ASN A 265 -16.10 -13.67 -0.31
C ASN A 265 -16.10 -15.17 -0.56
N GLN A 266 -16.26 -15.61 -1.82
CA GLN A 266 -16.23 -17.02 -2.20
C GLN A 266 -14.83 -17.64 -2.04
N THR A 267 -13.79 -16.82 -1.93
CA THR A 267 -12.40 -17.26 -1.85
C THR A 267 -11.90 -17.46 -0.41
N VAL A 268 -12.57 -16.86 0.57
CA VAL A 268 -12.13 -16.77 1.98
C VAL A 268 -11.79 -18.15 2.57
N ALA A 269 -12.62 -19.17 2.31
CA ALA A 269 -12.40 -20.51 2.86
C ALA A 269 -11.12 -21.17 2.30
N ALA A 270 -10.85 -21.03 1.00
CA ALA A 270 -9.61 -21.52 0.39
C ALA A 270 -8.39 -20.73 0.88
N ARG A 271 -8.54 -19.41 1.08
CA ARG A 271 -7.48 -18.56 1.64
C ARG A 271 -7.14 -18.95 3.07
N GLU A 272 -8.14 -19.24 3.90
CA GLU A 272 -7.94 -19.76 5.27
C GLU A 272 -7.20 -21.10 5.25
N GLU A 273 -7.63 -22.04 4.40
CA GLU A 273 -7.00 -23.34 4.21
C GLU A 273 -5.52 -23.21 3.77
N LEU A 274 -5.22 -22.25 2.90
CA LEU A 274 -3.87 -21.89 2.44
C LEU A 274 -3.11 -20.97 3.40
N LYS A 275 -3.70 -20.58 4.55
CA LYS A 275 -3.10 -19.67 5.54
C LYS A 275 -2.69 -18.31 4.97
N LEU A 276 -3.51 -17.77 4.08
CA LEU A 276 -3.41 -16.42 3.52
C LEU A 276 -4.29 -15.45 4.31
N ALA A 277 -4.17 -14.14 4.04
CA ALA A 277 -5.06 -13.15 4.65
C ALA A 277 -6.52 -13.41 4.23
N THR A 278 -7.46 -13.33 5.17
CA THR A 278 -8.88 -13.70 4.95
C THR A 278 -9.84 -12.52 5.02
N THR A 279 -9.35 -11.33 5.37
CA THR A 279 -10.15 -10.10 5.37
C THR A 279 -10.26 -9.59 3.94
N VAL A 280 -11.48 -9.61 3.40
CA VAL A 280 -11.78 -8.98 2.11
C VAL A 280 -11.49 -7.48 2.20
N PRO A 281 -10.70 -6.89 1.28
CA PRO A 281 -10.48 -5.46 1.22
C PRO A 281 -11.80 -4.70 1.15
N ALA A 282 -11.88 -3.53 1.79
CA ALA A 282 -13.13 -2.77 1.87
C ALA A 282 -13.64 -2.33 0.49
N ASP A 283 -12.72 -1.87 -0.37
CA ASP A 283 -13.04 -1.42 -1.73
C ASP A 283 -13.60 -2.59 -2.58
N ASP A 284 -13.02 -3.78 -2.41
CA ASP A 284 -13.56 -4.99 -3.03
C ASP A 284 -14.95 -5.31 -2.44
N ALA A 285 -15.09 -5.31 -1.11
CA ALA A 285 -16.37 -5.62 -0.46
C ALA A 285 -17.51 -4.67 -0.89
N GLU A 286 -17.22 -3.41 -1.23
CA GLU A 286 -18.21 -2.45 -1.74
C GLU A 286 -18.69 -2.80 -3.15
N VAL A 287 -17.80 -3.26 -4.03
CA VAL A 287 -18.13 -3.64 -5.42
C VAL A 287 -19.11 -4.81 -5.49
N TRP A 288 -19.01 -5.76 -4.56
CA TRP A 288 -19.90 -6.93 -4.47
C TRP A 288 -20.91 -6.84 -3.31
N ALA A 289 -21.13 -5.65 -2.74
CA ALA A 289 -22.21 -5.42 -1.79
C ALA A 289 -23.53 -5.19 -2.54
N ASP A 290 -24.42 -6.20 -2.51
CA ASP A 290 -25.80 -6.11 -3.00
C ASP A 290 -26.58 -4.90 -2.44
#